data_AF-A0A6G1LZB4-F1
#
_entry.id   AF-A0A6G1LZB4-F1
#
_cell.length_a   1.000
_cell.length_b   1.000
_cell.length_c   1.000
_cell.angle_alpha   90.00
_cell.angle_beta   90.00
_cell.angle_gamma   90.00
#
_symmetry.space_group_name_H-M   'P 1'
#
loop_
_entity.id
_entity.type
_entity.pdbx_description
1 polymer ?
#
loop_
_entity_poly.entity_id
_entity_poly.type
_entity_poly.pdbx_seq_one_letter_code
_entity_poly.pdbx_strand_id
1 'polypeptide(L)'
;MKGIYRGEAVTILREAQAYGLWFLTFEYLMNLETRDKKREEISPLKIALYGGIAGEALWLGSYPLDVIKSKMQSDKFGAEQKYSSMRDCFRQTWRAEGMRGFWKGIGPTLVRAMPVSAGTFAVAELTMRLIN
;
A
#
# COMPACT_ATOMS: atom_id res chain seq x y z
N MET A 1 -5.20 -8.72 -27.98
CA MET A 1 -5.43 -7.56 -27.08
C MET A 1 -5.86 -7.91 -25.65
N LYS A 2 -6.49 -9.06 -25.36
CA LYS A 2 -6.93 -9.43 -23.98
C LYS A 2 -5.82 -9.57 -22.92
N GLY A 3 -4.55 -9.67 -23.31
CA GLY A 3 -3.42 -9.80 -22.39
C GLY A 3 -2.99 -8.51 -21.68
N ILE A 4 -3.20 -7.34 -22.31
CA ILE A 4 -2.70 -6.05 -21.79
C ILE A 4 -3.49 -5.58 -20.56
N TYR A 5 -4.81 -5.81 -20.55
CA TYR A 5 -5.69 -5.43 -19.43
C TYR A 5 -5.70 -6.48 -18.29
N ARG A 6 -4.82 -7.48 -18.34
CA ARG A 6 -4.82 -8.57 -17.37
C ARG A 6 -4.29 -8.07 -16.04
N GLY A 7 -5.16 -8.06 -15.04
CA GLY A 7 -4.86 -7.50 -13.72
C GLY A 7 -5.17 -6.01 -13.59
N GLU A 8 -5.68 -5.34 -14.63
CA GLU A 8 -6.01 -3.90 -14.57
C GLU A 8 -7.13 -3.62 -13.56
N ALA A 9 -8.19 -4.43 -13.57
CA ALA A 9 -9.25 -4.34 -12.57
C ALA A 9 -8.72 -4.56 -11.14
N VAL A 10 -7.68 -5.39 -10.98
CA VAL A 10 -7.03 -5.62 -9.68
C VAL A 10 -6.21 -4.40 -9.29
N THR A 11 -5.52 -3.76 -10.24
CA THR A 11 -4.82 -2.49 -10.02
C THR A 11 -5.79 -1.42 -9.56
N ILE A 12 -6.90 -1.20 -10.27
CA ILE A 12 -7.87 -0.15 -9.91
C ILE A 12 -8.45 -0.40 -8.51
N LEU A 13 -8.85 -1.65 -8.21
CA LEU A 13 -9.36 -2.00 -6.89
C LEU A 13 -8.30 -1.80 -5.80
N ARG A 14 -7.05 -2.19 -6.08
CA ARG A 14 -5.92 -2.02 -5.18
C ARG A 14 -5.66 -0.54 -4.90
N GLU A 15 -5.61 0.30 -5.93
CA GLU A 15 -5.39 1.75 -5.77
C GLU A 15 -6.53 2.38 -4.97
N ALA A 16 -7.79 2.08 -5.31
CA ALA A 16 -8.95 2.61 -4.60
C ALA A 16 -8.94 2.24 -3.11
N GLN A 17 -8.69 0.97 -2.79
CA GLN A 17 -8.57 0.51 -1.40
C GLN A 17 -7.37 1.13 -0.68
N ALA A 18 -6.22 1.20 -1.37
CA ALA A 18 -4.98 1.75 -0.84
C ALA A 18 -5.15 3.21 -0.42
N TYR A 19 -5.65 4.07 -1.31
CA TYR A 19 -5.90 5.48 -0.99
C TYR A 19 -6.97 5.66 0.08
N GLY A 20 -8.03 4.84 0.07
CA GLY A 20 -9.03 4.87 1.12
C GLY A 20 -8.44 4.59 2.51
N LEU A 21 -7.56 3.58 2.61
CA LEU A 21 -6.91 3.23 3.87
C LEU A 21 -5.90 4.29 4.30
N TRP A 22 -5.12 4.84 3.36
CA TRP A 22 -4.20 5.95 3.64
C TRP A 22 -4.95 7.16 4.19
N PHE A 23 -6.00 7.61 3.49
CA PHE A 23 -6.77 8.77 3.91
C PHE A 23 -7.45 8.54 5.26
N LEU A 24 -8.03 7.36 5.47
CA LEU A 24 -8.66 7.01 6.74
C LEU A 24 -7.66 7.00 7.90
N THR A 25 -6.48 6.38 7.73
CA THR A 25 -5.45 6.37 8.77
C THR A 25 -4.90 7.77 9.02
N PHE A 26 -4.65 8.55 7.97
CA PHE A 26 -4.15 9.91 8.10
C PHE A 26 -5.16 10.81 8.84
N GLU A 27 -6.41 10.84 8.40
CA GLU A 27 -7.47 11.63 9.06
C GLU A 27 -7.78 11.12 10.46
N TYR A 28 -7.70 9.82 10.72
CA TYR A 28 -7.85 9.29 12.08
C TYR A 28 -6.76 9.84 13.01
N LEU A 29 -5.49 9.79 12.61
CA LEU A 29 -4.38 10.32 13.39
C LEU A 29 -4.46 11.85 13.57
N MET A 30 -4.81 12.56 12.51
CA MET A 30 -5.03 14.01 12.58
C MET A 30 -6.17 14.36 13.53
N ASN A 31 -7.30 13.65 13.46
CA ASN A 31 -8.46 13.88 14.33
C ASN A 31 -8.20 13.57 15.81
N LEU A 32 -7.23 12.70 16.12
CA LEU A 32 -6.83 12.48 17.52
C LEU A 32 -6.10 13.69 18.09
N GLU A 33 -5.29 14.38 17.29
CA GLU A 33 -4.50 15.55 17.73
C GLU A 33 -5.31 16.86 17.62
N THR A 34 -6.22 17.00 16.65
CA THR A 34 -7.09 18.19 16.51
C THR A 34 -8.26 18.23 17.50
N ARG A 35 -8.42 17.23 18.37
CA ARG A 35 -9.40 17.27 19.47
C ARG A 35 -9.16 18.44 20.43
N ASP A 36 -7.88 18.73 20.68
CA ASP A 36 -7.46 19.74 21.65
C ASP A 36 -6.76 20.95 21.01
N LYS A 37 -6.48 20.91 19.70
CA LYS A 37 -5.72 21.94 18.96
C LYS A 37 -6.30 22.20 17.58
N LYS A 38 -6.08 23.40 17.05
CA LYS A 38 -6.42 23.68 15.65
C LYS A 38 -5.43 23.00 14.71
N ARG A 39 -5.87 22.64 13.50
CA ARG A 39 -5.05 21.87 12.53
C ARG A 39 -3.77 22.62 12.15
N GLU A 40 -3.81 23.95 12.17
CA GLU A 40 -2.69 24.83 11.85
C GLU A 40 -1.61 24.88 12.96
N GLU A 41 -1.93 24.44 14.17
CA GLU A 41 -1.00 24.42 15.32
C GLU A 41 -0.22 23.10 15.42
N ILE A 42 -0.53 22.12 14.57
CA ILE A 42 0.16 20.83 14.55
C ILE A 42 1.52 21.02 13.88
N SER A 43 2.58 20.62 14.61
CA SER A 43 3.94 20.65 14.09
C SER A 43 4.02 19.94 12.72
N PRO A 44 4.63 20.57 11.70
CA PRO A 44 4.72 19.95 10.38
C PRO A 44 5.45 18.58 10.40
N LEU A 45 6.35 18.34 11.37
CA LEU A 45 6.99 17.04 11.58
C LEU A 45 6.01 15.94 12.01
N LYS A 46 5.02 16.29 12.85
CA LYS A 46 3.94 15.35 13.23
C LYS A 46 3.04 15.03 12.05
N ILE A 47 2.72 16.02 11.22
CA ILE A 47 1.92 15.80 10.00
C ILE A 47 2.66 14.83 9.06
N ALA A 48 3.97 15.02 8.86
CA ALA A 48 4.80 14.09 8.10
C ALA A 48 4.81 12.68 8.71
N LEU A 49 4.88 12.57 10.04
CA LEU A 49 4.81 11.29 10.75
C LEU A 49 3.49 10.56 10.55
N TYR A 50 2.36 11.26 10.65
CA TYR A 50 1.05 10.66 10.40
C TYR A 50 0.90 10.25 8.93
N GLY A 51 1.44 11.04 8.00
CA GLY A 51 1.52 10.67 6.58
C GLY A 51 2.33 9.39 6.34
N GLY A 52 3.47 9.25 7.04
CA GLY A 52 4.30 8.04 7.00
C GLY A 52 3.57 6.81 7.56
N ILE A 53 2.95 6.92 8.74
CA ILE A 53 2.17 5.82 9.34
C ILE A 53 1.00 5.42 8.45
N ALA A 54 0.29 6.40 7.87
CA ALA A 54 -0.77 6.14 6.90
C ALA A 54 -0.25 5.41 5.65
N GLY A 55 0.97 5.72 5.20
CA GLY A 55 1.64 5.03 4.10
C GLY A 55 1.93 3.55 4.41
N GLU A 56 2.38 3.25 5.62
CA GLU A 56 2.62 1.86 6.04
C GLU A 56 1.30 1.09 6.20
N ALA A 57 0.26 1.72 6.75
CA ALA A 57 -1.08 1.14 6.83
C ALA A 57 -1.63 0.81 5.43
N LEU A 58 -1.47 1.73 4.47
CA LEU A 58 -1.79 1.51 3.06
C LEU A 58 -1.07 0.27 2.53
N TRP A 59 0.24 0.17 2.72
CA TRP A 59 1.04 -0.96 2.23
C TRP A 59 0.56 -2.28 2.84
N LEU A 60 0.35 -2.34 4.15
CA LEU A 60 -0.12 -3.54 4.84
C LEU A 60 -1.51 -3.98 4.37
N GLY A 61 -2.45 -3.04 4.22
CA GLY A 61 -3.80 -3.37 3.79
C GLY A 61 -3.91 -3.73 2.31
N SER A 62 -3.04 -3.18 1.46
CA SER A 62 -3.01 -3.46 0.02
C SER A 62 -2.14 -4.66 -0.36
N TYR A 63 -1.26 -5.12 0.54
CA TYR A 63 -0.30 -6.18 0.26
C TYR A 63 -0.91 -7.48 -0.31
N PRO A 64 -2.03 -8.01 0.24
CA PRO A 64 -2.67 -9.20 -0.33
C PRO A 64 -3.11 -9.03 -1.78
N LEU A 65 -3.59 -7.83 -2.14
CA LEU A 65 -3.98 -7.51 -3.52
C LEU A 65 -2.76 -7.36 -4.41
N ASP A 66 -1.66 -6.80 -3.89
CA ASP A 66 -0.39 -6.70 -4.62
C ASP A 66 0.20 -8.08 -4.95
N VAL A 67 0.09 -9.05 -4.04
CA VAL A 67 0.50 -10.44 -4.33
C VAL A 67 -0.36 -11.05 -5.44
N ILE A 68 -1.69 -10.88 -5.39
CA ILE A 68 -2.58 -11.41 -6.43
C ILE A 68 -2.33 -10.74 -7.78
N LYS A 69 -2.19 -9.41 -7.80
CA LYS A 69 -1.80 -8.65 -9.00
C LYS A 69 -0.48 -9.18 -9.57
N SER A 70 0.55 -9.33 -8.74
CA SER A 70 1.88 -9.80 -9.16
C SER A 70 1.81 -11.21 -9.74
N LYS A 71 1.07 -12.13 -9.10
CA LYS A 71 0.86 -13.50 -9.61
C LYS A 71 0.13 -13.52 -10.96
N MET A 72 -0.90 -12.68 -11.13
CA MET A 72 -1.64 -12.59 -12.38
C MET A 72 -0.83 -11.97 -13.53
N GLN A 73 -0.05 -10.92 -13.24
CA GLN A 73 0.78 -10.24 -14.23
C GLN A 73 2.02 -11.06 -14.60
N SER A 74 2.51 -11.91 -13.71
CA SER A 74 3.65 -12.82 -13.96
C SER A 74 3.23 -14.18 -14.54
N ASP A 75 1.93 -14.42 -14.75
CA ASP A 75 1.43 -15.69 -15.29
C ASP A 75 1.67 -15.78 -16.80
N LYS A 76 1.76 -17.02 -17.29
CA LYS A 76 1.94 -17.29 -18.72
C LYS A 76 0.67 -16.96 -19.52
N PHE A 77 0.86 -16.76 -20.82
CA PHE A 77 -0.22 -16.52 -21.79
C PHE A 77 -0.60 -17.81 -22.53
N GLY A 78 -1.83 -17.87 -23.04
CA GLY A 78 -2.29 -18.98 -23.88
C GLY A 78 -2.71 -20.21 -23.08
N ALA A 79 -2.48 -21.41 -23.63
CA ALA A 79 -2.92 -22.68 -23.03
C ALA A 79 -2.27 -22.98 -21.67
N GLU A 80 -1.12 -22.36 -21.36
CA GLU A 80 -0.42 -22.51 -20.08
C GLU A 80 -0.88 -21.52 -19.00
N GLN A 81 -1.94 -20.75 -19.26
CA GLN A 81 -2.50 -19.79 -18.32
C GLN A 81 -3.04 -20.50 -17.07
N LYS A 82 -2.54 -20.13 -15.89
CA LYS A 82 -2.98 -20.71 -14.61
C LYS A 82 -4.15 -19.96 -13.98
N TYR A 83 -4.22 -18.64 -14.18
CA TYR A 83 -5.22 -17.79 -13.51
C TYR A 83 -6.18 -17.16 -14.50
N SER A 84 -7.42 -17.66 -14.56
CA SER A 84 -8.46 -17.12 -15.44
C SER A 84 -8.96 -15.73 -15.02
N SER A 85 -8.97 -15.45 -13.72
CA SER A 85 -9.46 -14.21 -13.12
C SER A 85 -8.80 -13.93 -11.76
N MET A 86 -9.03 -12.74 -11.21
CA MET A 86 -8.59 -12.37 -9.85
C MET A 86 -9.16 -13.32 -8.79
N ARG A 87 -10.46 -13.63 -8.87
CA ARG A 87 -11.13 -14.53 -7.93
C ARG A 87 -10.57 -15.94 -7.99
N ASP A 88 -10.23 -16.39 -9.19
CA ASP A 88 -9.57 -17.67 -9.41
C ASP A 88 -8.15 -17.70 -8.82
N CYS A 89 -7.34 -16.67 -9.07
CA CYS A 89 -6.01 -16.52 -8.46
C CYS A 89 -6.06 -16.50 -6.92
N PHE A 90 -7.04 -15.77 -6.35
CA PHE A 90 -7.27 -15.72 -4.91
C PHE A 90 -7.62 -17.11 -4.36
N ARG A 91 -8.59 -17.80 -4.98
CA ARG A 91 -9.04 -19.13 -4.54
C ARG A 91 -7.93 -20.18 -4.64
N GLN A 92 -7.16 -20.17 -5.73
CA GLN A 92 -6.03 -21.07 -5.91
C GLN A 92 -4.92 -20.78 -4.88
N THR A 93 -4.60 -19.51 -4.64
CA THR A 93 -3.59 -19.13 -3.63
C THR A 93 -4.02 -19.53 -2.23
N TRP A 94 -5.29 -19.30 -1.87
CA TRP A 94 -5.84 -19.71 -0.57
C TRP A 94 -5.78 -21.24 -0.38
N ARG A 95 -6.15 -22.01 -1.41
CA ARG A 95 -6.13 -23.48 -1.34
C ARG A 95 -4.71 -24.06 -1.26
N ALA A 96 -3.74 -23.43 -1.94
CA ALA A 96 -2.38 -23.95 -2.03
C ALA A 96 -1.49 -23.50 -0.85
N GLU A 97 -1.58 -22.24 -0.44
CA GLU A 97 -0.65 -21.61 0.50
C GLU A 97 -1.34 -21.02 1.75
N GLY A 98 -2.68 -21.05 1.80
CA GLY A 98 -3.47 -20.45 2.88
C GLY A 98 -3.23 -18.95 3.03
N MET A 99 -3.38 -18.43 4.25
CA MET A 99 -3.13 -17.02 4.56
C MET A 99 -1.69 -16.60 4.25
N ARG A 100 -0.71 -17.47 4.47
CA ARG A 100 0.72 -17.17 4.24
C ARG A 100 1.01 -16.83 2.77
N GLY A 101 0.25 -17.39 1.84
CA GLY A 101 0.38 -17.11 0.41
C GLY A 101 0.21 -15.63 0.06
N PHE A 102 -0.61 -14.89 0.81
CA PHE A 102 -0.90 -13.46 0.58
C PHE A 102 0.12 -12.51 1.20
N TRP A 103 1.04 -13.02 2.02
CA TRP A 103 2.07 -12.25 2.71
C TRP A 103 3.49 -12.62 2.24
N LYS A 104 3.57 -13.45 1.20
CA LYS A 104 4.83 -13.92 0.64
C LYS A 104 5.57 -12.77 -0.03
N GLY A 105 6.79 -12.49 0.44
CA GLY A 105 7.60 -11.37 -0.05
C GLY A 105 7.51 -10.10 0.82
N ILE A 106 6.78 -10.13 1.95
CA ILE A 106 6.65 -8.96 2.81
C ILE A 106 8.00 -8.51 3.39
N GLY A 107 8.91 -9.44 3.67
CA GLY A 107 10.26 -9.12 4.18
C GLY A 107 11.03 -8.12 3.29
N PRO A 108 11.29 -8.45 2.01
CA PRO A 108 11.88 -7.49 1.07
C PRO A 108 11.10 -6.18 0.94
N THR A 109 9.78 -6.23 1.06
CA THR A 109 8.90 -5.06 0.96
C THR A 109 9.10 -4.12 2.15
N LEU A 110 9.19 -4.67 3.37
CA LEU A 110 9.48 -3.92 4.59
C LEU A 110 10.90 -3.35 4.61
N VAL A 111 11.88 -4.14 4.14
CA VAL A 111 13.27 -3.67 4.00
C VAL A 111 13.34 -2.47 3.05
N ARG A 112 12.56 -2.48 1.96
CA ARG A 112 12.43 -1.33 1.05
C ARG A 112 11.64 -0.16 1.68
N ALA A 113 10.64 -0.44 2.51
CA ALA A 113 9.83 0.59 3.15
C ALA A 113 10.65 1.45 4.13
N MET A 114 11.59 0.84 4.87
CA MET A 114 12.40 1.57 5.86
C MET A 114 13.18 2.76 5.27
N PRO A 115 13.96 2.63 4.17
CA PRO A 115 14.60 3.77 3.52
C PRO A 115 13.63 4.81 2.98
N VAL A 116 12.48 4.40 2.45
CA VAL A 116 11.47 5.32 1.91
C VAL A 116 10.89 6.18 3.03
N SER A 117 10.54 5.55 4.15
CA SER A 117 10.03 6.23 5.33
C SER A 117 11.10 7.16 5.93
N ALA A 118 12.35 6.68 6.08
CA ALA A 118 13.47 7.51 6.54
C ALA A 118 13.74 8.73 5.63
N GLY A 119 13.73 8.54 4.31
CA GLY A 119 13.90 9.61 3.34
C GLY A 119 12.78 10.64 3.41
N THR A 120 11.54 10.20 3.59
CA THR A 120 10.38 11.09 3.74
C THR A 120 10.54 11.99 4.96
N PHE A 121 10.96 11.43 6.10
CA PHE A 121 11.24 12.21 7.31
C PHE A 121 12.40 13.19 7.14
N ALA A 122 13.51 12.74 6.53
CA ALA A 122 14.67 13.59 6.30
C ALA A 122 14.33 14.78 5.38
N VAL A 123 13.57 14.54 4.31
CA VAL A 123 13.12 15.60 3.39
C VAL A 123 12.15 16.56 4.07
N ALA A 124 11.19 16.05 4.85
CA ALA A 124 10.26 16.88 5.59
C ALA A 124 10.99 17.80 6.57
N GLU A 125 11.93 17.25 7.34
CA GLU A 125 12.73 18.02 8.29
C GLU A 125 13.61 19.08 7.60
N LEU A 126 14.31 18.71 6.52
CA LEU A 126 15.15 19.65 5.76
C LEU A 126 14.32 20.78 5.18
N THR A 127 13.15 20.47 4.61
CA THR A 127 12.26 21.49 4.01
C THR A 127 11.77 22.48 5.06
N MET A 128 11.37 22.01 6.24
CA MET A 128 10.96 22.91 7.34
C MET A 128 12.09 23.82 7.80
N ARG A 129 13.33 23.31 7.85
CA ARG A 129 14.52 24.11 8.21
C ARG A 129 14.92 25.13 7.15
N LEU A 130 14.56 24.91 5.88
CA LEU A 130 14.84 25.85 4.78
C LEU A 130 13.80 26.97 4.68
N ILE A 131 12.57 26.71 5.13
CA ILE A 131 11.46 27.67 5.06
C ILE A 131 11.42 28.58 6.31
N ASN A 132 11.90 28.10 7.46
CA ASN A 132 12.11 28.89 8.68
C ASN A 132 13.43 29.67 8.63
#